data_AF-A0A948X6H1-F1
#
_entry.id   AF-A0A948X6H1-F1
#
_cell.length_a   1.000
_cell.length_b   1.000
_cell.length_c   1.000
_cell.angle_alpha   90.00
_cell.angle_beta   90.00
_cell.angle_gamma   90.00
#
_symmetry.space_group_name_H-M   'P 1'
#
loop_
_entity.id
_entity.type
_entity.pdbx_description
1 polymer ?
#
loop_
_entity_poly.entity_id
_entity_poly.type
_entity_poly.pdbx_seq_one_letter_code
_entity_poly.pdbx_strand_id
1 'polypeptide(L)'
;MQKNDFQTAAPWWKFGYVWMVVAGPAIVVVAAFITLYLAVSRPDQLVSEDYYRQGIEINKTLDDAQAASLAPALKARNHAQTGVVPTRQTPGKP
;
A
#
# COMPACT_ATOMS: atom_id res chain seq x y z
N MET A 1 -42.84 13.53 -69.45
CA MET A 1 -41.81 14.10 -68.56
C MET A 1 -41.89 13.36 -67.24
N GLN A 2 -41.05 12.34 -67.05
CA GLN A 2 -40.93 11.63 -65.78
C GLN A 2 -40.13 12.53 -64.84
N LYS A 3 -40.74 13.05 -63.77
CA LYS A 3 -40.00 13.73 -62.71
C LYS A 3 -39.26 12.67 -61.92
N ASN A 4 -37.94 12.64 -62.05
CA ASN A 4 -37.08 11.86 -61.16
C ASN A 4 -36.97 12.65 -59.86
N ASP A 5 -37.94 12.45 -58.97
CA ASP A 5 -37.88 12.97 -57.62
C ASP A 5 -36.88 12.11 -56.85
N PHE A 6 -35.61 12.51 -56.87
CA PHE A 6 -34.60 12.00 -55.95
C PHE A 6 -35.05 12.40 -54.53
N GLN A 7 -35.81 11.50 -53.90
CA GLN A 7 -36.30 11.64 -52.53
C GLN A 7 -35.12 12.01 -51.63
N THR A 8 -35.04 13.28 -51.23
CA THR A 8 -34.00 13.76 -50.32
C THR A 8 -34.15 13.01 -49.01
N ALA A 9 -33.20 12.11 -48.71
CA ALA A 9 -33.24 11.31 -47.49
C ALA A 9 -33.33 12.24 -46.27
N ALA A 10 -34.18 11.86 -45.31
CA ALA A 10 -34.35 12.63 -44.09
C ALA A 10 -33.02 12.73 -43.33
N PRO A 11 -32.69 13.88 -42.72
CA PRO A 11 -31.45 14.03 -41.96
C PRO A 11 -31.31 12.99 -40.85
N TRP A 12 -30.12 12.41 -40.73
CA TRP A 12 -29.85 11.26 -39.85
C TRP A 12 -30.11 11.54 -38.36
N TRP A 13 -29.90 12.77 -37.90
CA TRP A 13 -30.12 13.17 -36.50
C TRP A 13 -31.59 13.13 -36.06
N LYS A 14 -32.54 13.03 -37.01
CA LYS A 14 -33.97 12.90 -36.71
C LYS A 14 -34.36 11.49 -36.24
N PHE A 15 -33.50 10.50 -36.47
CA PHE A 15 -33.80 9.11 -36.12
C PHE A 15 -33.32 8.80 -34.69
N GLY A 16 -34.25 8.40 -33.81
CA GLY A 16 -33.95 8.14 -32.39
C GLY A 16 -32.91 7.04 -32.15
N TYR A 17 -32.86 6.00 -33.00
CA TYR A 17 -31.89 4.90 -32.85
C TYR A 17 -30.44 5.35 -33.06
N VAL A 18 -30.19 6.39 -33.85
CA VAL A 18 -28.85 6.96 -34.04
C VAL A 18 -28.31 7.44 -32.70
N TRP A 19 -29.14 8.11 -31.90
CA TRP A 19 -28.75 8.57 -30.57
C TRP A 19 -28.46 7.42 -29.60
N MET A 20 -29.12 6.26 -29.73
CA MET A 20 -28.78 5.08 -28.94
C MET A 20 -27.39 4.54 -29.28
N VAL A 21 -27.02 4.53 -30.56
CA VAL A 21 -25.68 4.12 -31.00
C VAL A 21 -24.61 5.10 -30.52
N VAL A 22 -24.89 6.41 -30.61
CA VAL A 22 -23.97 7.47 -30.15
C VAL A 22 -23.86 7.52 -28.62
N ALA A 23 -24.93 7.16 -27.90
CA ALA A 23 -24.95 7.18 -26.43
C ALA A 23 -23.90 6.26 -25.81
N GLY A 24 -23.66 5.07 -26.37
CA GLY A 24 -22.67 4.13 -25.85
C GLY A 24 -21.26 4.75 -25.74
N PRO A 25 -20.66 5.21 -26.85
CA PRO A 25 -19.38 5.91 -26.83
C PRO A 25 -19.40 7.20 -26.00
N ALA A 26 -20.48 7.99 -26.07
CA ALA A 26 -20.58 9.24 -25.33
C ALA A 26 -20.51 9.03 -23.81
N ILE A 27 -21.18 7.99 -23.29
CA ILE A 27 -21.15 7.64 -21.86
C ILE A 27 -19.73 7.29 -21.41
N VAL A 28 -18.97 6.52 -22.21
CA VAL A 28 -17.59 6.13 -21.87
C VAL A 28 -16.69 7.36 -21.81
N VAL A 29 -16.83 8.30 -22.75
CA VAL A 29 -16.06 9.55 -22.74
C VAL A 29 -16.36 10.36 -21.47
N VAL A 30 -17.63 10.50 -21.10
CA VAL A 30 -18.03 11.19 -19.86
C VAL A 30 -17.46 10.49 -18.63
N ALA A 31 -17.55 9.16 -18.56
CA ALA A 31 -16.99 8.37 -17.47
C ALA A 31 -15.47 8.57 -17.35
N ALA A 32 -14.74 8.58 -18.47
CA ALA A 32 -13.30 8.82 -18.47
C ALA A 32 -12.94 10.21 -17.90
N PHE A 33 -13.70 11.25 -18.23
CA PHE A 33 -13.51 12.58 -17.65
C PHE A 33 -13.82 12.61 -16.15
N ILE A 34 -14.86 11.90 -15.70
CA ILE A 34 -15.15 11.77 -14.26
C ILE A 34 -13.98 11.10 -13.54
N THR A 35 -13.46 9.99 -14.08
CA THR A 35 -12.30 9.30 -13.52
C THR A 35 -11.07 10.20 -13.50
N LEU A 36 -10.80 10.93 -14.59
CA LEU A 36 -9.71 11.89 -14.66
C LEU A 36 -9.87 13.00 -13.61
N TYR A 37 -11.08 13.54 -13.47
CA TYR A 37 -11.38 14.55 -12.47
C TYR A 37 -11.11 14.03 -11.06
N LEU A 38 -11.54 12.81 -10.74
CA LEU A 38 -11.28 12.19 -9.43
C LEU A 38 -9.78 11.99 -9.20
N ALA A 39 -9.05 11.53 -10.22
CA ALA A 39 -7.60 11.30 -10.15
C ALA A 39 -6.82 12.60 -9.89
N VAL A 40 -7.22 13.72 -10.50
CA VAL A 40 -6.57 15.02 -10.31
C VAL A 40 -7.01 15.69 -9.01
N SER A 41 -8.30 15.57 -8.64
CA SER A 41 -8.86 16.27 -7.48
C SER A 41 -8.47 15.66 -6.14
N ARG A 42 -8.13 14.37 -6.13
CA ARG A 42 -7.64 13.67 -4.94
C ARG A 42 -6.26 13.13 -5.24
N PRO A 43 -5.19 13.94 -5.08
CA PRO A 43 -3.86 13.38 -5.00
C PRO A 43 -3.89 12.36 -3.87
N ASP A 44 -3.81 11.08 -4.26
CA ASP A 44 -3.66 9.98 -3.32
C ASP A 44 -2.44 10.34 -2.47
N GLN A 45 -2.63 10.41 -1.16
CA GLN A 45 -1.53 10.69 -0.24
C GLN A 45 -0.72 9.40 -0.22
N LEU A 46 0.12 9.24 -1.23
CA LEU A 46 1.05 8.14 -1.38
C LEU A 46 1.86 8.11 -0.10
N VAL A 47 1.56 7.13 0.76
CA VAL A 47 2.39 6.63 1.86
C VAL A 47 3.20 7.76 2.50
N SER A 48 2.61 8.43 3.50
CA SER A 48 3.40 9.35 4.33
C SER A 48 4.71 8.65 4.71
N GLU A 49 5.82 9.36 4.66
CA GLU A 49 7.14 8.80 5.00
C GLU A 49 7.11 8.12 6.38
N ASP A 50 6.20 8.56 7.23
CA ASP A 50 5.83 7.99 8.52
C ASP A 50 5.39 6.51 8.42
N TYR A 51 4.68 6.07 7.39
CA TYR A 51 4.24 4.66 7.26
C TYR A 51 5.44 3.72 6.99
N TYR A 52 6.40 4.16 6.19
CA TYR A 52 7.64 3.41 5.97
C TYR A 52 8.52 3.42 7.24
N ARG A 53 8.64 4.58 7.90
CA ARG A 53 9.36 4.71 9.16
C ARG A 53 8.72 3.86 10.27
N GLN A 54 7.41 3.81 10.33
CA GLN A 54 6.66 3.03 11.30
C GLN A 54 6.92 1.53 11.12
N GLY A 55 7.01 1.03 9.88
CA GLY A 55 7.40 -0.36 9.60
C GLY A 55 8.84 -0.68 10.02
N ILE A 56 9.78 0.25 9.77
CA ILE A 56 11.20 0.10 10.17
C ILE A 56 11.35 0.15 11.71
N GLU A 57 10.66 1.07 12.37
CA GLU A 57 10.71 1.23 13.83
C GLU A 57 10.12 0.00 14.55
N ILE A 58 9.04 -0.58 14.04
CA ILE A 58 8.49 -1.83 14.59
C ILE A 58 9.52 -2.97 14.51
N ASN A 59 10.19 -3.14 13.38
CA ASN A 59 11.24 -4.17 13.28
C ASN A 59 12.41 -3.91 14.24
N LYS A 60 12.81 -2.65 14.41
CA LYS A 60 13.92 -2.30 15.30
C LYS A 60 13.58 -2.55 16.77
N THR A 61 12.37 -2.17 17.20
CA THR A 61 11.90 -2.43 18.57
C THR A 61 11.77 -3.92 18.90
N LEU A 62 11.37 -4.76 17.92
CA LEU A 62 11.33 -6.21 18.06
C LEU A 62 12.73 -6.82 18.19
N ASP A 63 13.69 -6.39 17.37
CA ASP A 63 15.07 -6.86 17.40
C ASP A 63 15.77 -6.46 18.71
N ASP A 64 15.57 -5.21 19.17
CA ASP A 64 16.06 -4.71 20.45
C ASP A 64 15.47 -5.51 21.64
N ALA A 65 14.17 -5.81 21.61
CA ALA A 65 13.51 -6.62 22.63
C ALA A 65 14.04 -8.07 22.65
N GLN A 66 14.27 -8.65 21.47
CA GLN A 66 14.85 -9.99 21.34
C GLN A 66 16.30 -10.01 21.85
N ALA A 67 17.13 -9.04 21.48
CA ALA A 67 18.48 -8.90 21.98
C ALA A 67 18.53 -8.71 23.51
N ALA A 68 17.63 -7.90 24.07
CA ALA A 68 17.49 -7.72 25.51
C ALA A 68 17.10 -9.01 26.23
N SER A 69 16.20 -9.82 25.64
CA SER A 69 15.80 -11.12 26.21
C SER A 69 16.95 -12.14 26.25
N LEU A 70 17.87 -12.07 25.28
CA LEU A 70 19.02 -12.96 25.16
C LEU A 70 20.19 -12.51 26.05
N ALA A 71 20.26 -11.25 26.45
CA ALA A 71 21.38 -10.68 27.20
C ALA A 71 21.70 -11.40 28.53
N PRO A 72 20.73 -11.82 29.38
CA PRO A 72 21.01 -12.60 30.59
C PRO A 72 21.62 -13.97 30.28
N ALA A 73 21.13 -14.66 29.25
CA ALA A 73 21.64 -15.96 28.83
C ALA A 73 23.07 -15.85 28.26
N LEU A 74 23.32 -14.81 27.45
CA LEU A 74 24.66 -14.49 26.96
C LEU A 74 25.63 -14.18 28.11
N LYS A 75 25.20 -13.39 29.11
CA LYS A 75 25.99 -13.07 30.30
C LYS A 75 26.28 -14.31 31.15
N ALA A 76 25.31 -15.19 31.35
CA ALA A 76 25.48 -16.45 32.08
C ALA A 76 26.47 -17.39 31.38
N ARG A 77 26.39 -17.52 30.04
CA ARG A 77 27.35 -18.30 29.26
C ARG A 77 28.77 -17.73 29.34
N ASN A 78 28.92 -16.41 29.22
CA ASN A 78 30.22 -15.75 29.35
C ASN A 78 30.81 -15.95 30.76
N HIS A 79 29.98 -15.94 31.80
CA HIS A 79 30.42 -16.16 33.18
C HIS A 79 30.83 -17.62 33.43
N ALA A 80 30.21 -18.60 32.76
CA ALA A 80 30.60 -20.01 32.84
C ALA A 80 31.92 -20.32 32.12
N GLN A 81 32.31 -19.52 31.12
CA GLN A 81 33.61 -19.65 30.45
C GLN A 81 34.77 -19.09 31.31
N THR A 82 34.50 -18.13 32.20
CA THR A 82 35.44 -17.71 33.23
C THR A 82 35.35 -18.68 34.43
N GLY A 83 36.16 -19.73 34.43
CA GLY A 83 36.14 -20.82 35.42
C GLY A 83 36.60 -20.43 36.84
N VAL A 84 35.96 -19.46 37.49
CA VAL A 84 36.22 -19.16 38.91
C VAL A 84 35.40 -20.10 39.80
N VAL A 85 36.05 -21.18 40.26
CA VAL A 85 35.51 -22.04 41.30
C VAL A 85 35.47 -21.22 42.61
N PRO A 86 34.29 -21.02 43.25
CA PRO A 86 34.25 -20.36 44.55
C PRO A 86 34.96 -21.26 45.56
N THR A 87 36.19 -20.91 45.92
CA THR A 87 36.89 -21.63 46.98
C THR A 87 36.21 -21.25 48.28
N ARG A 88 35.43 -22.17 48.90
CA ARG A 88 34.90 -21.99 50.25
C ARG A 88 36.09 -21.78 51.18
N GLN A 89 36.34 -20.53 51.58
CA GLN A 89 37.24 -20.25 52.69
C GLN A 89 36.53 -20.70 53.96
N THR A 90 36.88 -21.89 54.44
CA THR A 90 36.47 -22.39 55.74
C THR A 90 37.20 -21.56 56.80
N PRO A 91 36.49 -20.82 57.68
CA PRO A 91 37.14 -20.06 58.73
C PRO A 91 37.78 -21.05 59.71
N GLY A 92 39.11 -21.05 59.78
CA GLY A 92 39.85 -21.76 60.82
C GLY A 92 39.43 -21.24 62.19
N LYS A 93 38.98 -22.16 63.03
CA LYS A 93 38.56 -21.97 64.42
C LYS A 93 39.70 -22.43 65.34
N PRO A 94 39.61 -22.08 66.62
CA PRO A 94 39.86 -20.77 67.23
C PRO A 94 41.35 -20.50 67.50
#